data_AF-A0AA39T153-F1
#
_entry.id   AF-A0AA39T153-F1
#
_cell.length_a   1.000
_cell.length_b   1.000
_cell.length_c   1.000
_cell.angle_alpha   90.00
_cell.angle_beta   90.00
_cell.angle_gamma   90.00
#
_symmetry.space_group_name_H-M   'P 1'
#
loop_
_entity.id
_entity.type
_entity.pdbx_description
1 polymer ?
#
loop_
_entity_poly.entity_id
_entity_poly.type
_entity_poly.pdbx_seq_one_letter_code
_entity_poly.pdbx_strand_id
1 'polypeptide(L)'
;MSTTSGLPSAEKVSATLERFLHEDDVWCSAFQSTLVIQTRQGPEVTADASTCPTIRVGDSHLKVIQLPVNATAPIPDGPYFLVNHHLHEAWRLFPDTADAFFAPLQPDSEKTDAYTWLGVSGIFGPTLAVAVPSRLYFPPDPRKPLNGLRIAVKDNYDIKGVHTVASNKSFLKLREPAAKTAPAIQDLINKGAVIVGKTKMTSFADREYPPSDWIDYHCPFNPRGDGYLVPQGSSTGSAAAVAAYEWLDAGFGTDTSASVRMPASGQGIFGLRSSWGTISLEGVIPLVKRFDVVGFLARDIKMMQLLGREMNPAPKTTKTTAFPKQILYNPDWLKGSKLAEARSMLDDFVEKLEEFLGVKKTVVDVESAWTEEDPMGTGKPFREQFLNTYERIHGPATLEYQSAWAKEYANKFGKAPYLPPSIKNRWPYVKTITSEQVAEAYKEADAYKDWFQKRYLFADNETSSTAIMVGRWTWRLEHRDVLRENPNTGKDYGFSVEFGPSYAGLPELVFCIGQLEYESPISQTREYYPVSMSIIGAKGSDQMLLKLAEEFLAFAGVPSKVLTGRTAFPAPEHHLPSDWHL
;
A
#
# COMPACT_ATOMS: atom_id res chain seq x y z
N MET A 1 -22.34 -45.00 35.60
CA MET A 1 -22.49 -43.54 35.70
C MET A 1 -22.30 -42.96 34.31
N SER A 2 -23.41 -42.62 33.67
CA SER A 2 -23.48 -42.10 32.30
C SER A 2 -22.96 -40.66 32.29
N THR A 3 -21.88 -40.38 31.54
CA THR A 3 -21.36 -39.02 31.34
C THR A 3 -22.27 -38.26 30.38
N THR A 4 -23.38 -37.76 30.91
CA THR A 4 -24.34 -36.89 30.23
C THR A 4 -23.79 -35.47 30.11
N SER A 5 -23.15 -35.18 28.98
CA SER A 5 -23.46 -34.06 28.07
C SER A 5 -22.24 -33.80 27.19
N GLY A 6 -22.39 -33.89 25.86
CA GLY A 6 -21.36 -33.50 24.89
C GLY A 6 -21.17 -31.98 24.80
N LEU A 7 -21.38 -31.26 25.90
CA LEU A 7 -21.31 -29.81 26.01
C LEU A 7 -19.95 -29.38 26.59
N PRO A 8 -19.35 -28.28 26.11
CA PRO A 8 -18.13 -27.74 26.69
C PRO A 8 -18.36 -27.22 28.11
N SER A 9 -17.31 -27.19 28.94
CA SER A 9 -17.37 -26.53 30.24
C SER A 9 -17.57 -25.02 30.09
N ALA A 10 -18.22 -24.39 31.08
CA ALA A 10 -18.40 -22.94 31.12
C ALA A 10 -17.06 -22.19 31.05
N GLU A 11 -16.03 -22.70 31.72
CA GLU A 11 -14.67 -22.14 31.68
C GLU A 11 -14.10 -22.14 30.26
N LYS A 12 -14.25 -23.25 29.52
CA LYS A 12 -13.78 -23.35 28.14
C LYS A 12 -14.51 -22.36 27.23
N VAL A 13 -15.83 -22.22 27.39
CA VAL A 13 -16.62 -21.24 26.64
C VAL A 13 -16.16 -19.82 26.97
N SER A 14 -15.99 -19.47 28.25
CA SER A 14 -15.52 -18.15 28.68
C SER A 14 -14.18 -17.80 28.04
N ALA A 15 -13.21 -18.71 28.12
CA ALA A 15 -11.87 -18.50 27.54
C ALA A 15 -11.93 -18.34 26.01
N THR A 16 -12.81 -19.06 25.31
CA THR A 16 -13.02 -18.89 23.87
C THR A 16 -13.61 -17.51 23.54
N LEU A 17 -14.62 -17.06 24.29
CA LEU A 17 -15.26 -15.76 24.08
C LEU A 17 -14.31 -14.59 24.37
N GLU A 18 -13.47 -14.71 25.39
CA GLU A 18 -12.40 -13.75 25.70
C GLU A 18 -11.36 -13.70 24.57
N ARG A 19 -10.94 -14.86 24.05
CA ARG A 19 -10.05 -14.92 22.88
C ARG A 19 -10.67 -14.22 21.67
N PHE A 20 -11.95 -14.46 21.38
CA PHE A 20 -12.62 -13.80 20.25
C PHE A 20 -12.65 -12.28 20.38
N LEU A 21 -12.87 -11.75 21.58
CA LEU A 21 -12.83 -10.30 21.84
C LEU A 21 -11.43 -9.70 21.65
N HIS A 22 -10.37 -10.50 21.83
CA HIS A 22 -9.00 -10.05 21.66
C HIS A 22 -8.48 -10.16 20.22
N GLU A 23 -8.85 -11.24 19.52
CA GLU A 23 -8.31 -11.57 18.19
C GLU A 23 -9.13 -10.97 17.02
N ASP A 24 -10.33 -10.46 17.28
CA ASP A 24 -11.27 -10.05 16.23
C ASP A 24 -11.90 -8.68 16.45
N ASP A 25 -12.08 -7.95 15.36
CA ASP A 25 -12.71 -6.62 15.33
C ASP A 25 -14.12 -6.63 14.72
N VAL A 26 -14.66 -7.82 14.41
CA VAL A 26 -16.06 -8.03 14.00
C VAL A 26 -16.90 -8.58 15.15
N TRP A 27 -16.34 -9.52 15.91
CA TRP A 27 -16.96 -10.12 17.09
C TRP A 27 -17.23 -9.08 18.17
N CYS A 28 -18.37 -9.21 18.84
CA CYS A 28 -18.74 -8.43 20.01
C CYS A 28 -19.72 -9.23 20.89
N SER A 29 -19.96 -8.74 22.12
CA SER A 29 -20.84 -9.43 23.08
C SER A 29 -22.28 -9.58 22.59
N ALA A 30 -22.74 -8.80 21.60
CA ALA A 30 -24.07 -8.97 21.02
C ALA A 30 -24.27 -10.33 20.33
N PHE A 31 -23.19 -11.00 19.91
CA PHE A 31 -23.25 -12.36 19.37
C PHE A 31 -23.35 -13.45 20.46
N GLN A 32 -23.23 -13.11 21.75
CA GLN A 32 -23.28 -14.05 22.88
C GLN A 32 -24.70 -14.47 23.30
N SER A 33 -25.62 -14.61 22.33
CA SER A 33 -26.97 -15.12 22.61
C SER A 33 -27.08 -16.64 22.40
N THR A 34 -26.37 -17.15 21.39
CA THR A 34 -26.44 -18.54 20.95
C THR A 34 -25.06 -19.05 20.57
N LEU A 35 -24.66 -20.16 21.17
CA LEU A 35 -23.43 -20.89 20.88
C LEU A 35 -23.74 -22.05 19.94
N VAL A 36 -23.10 -22.07 18.77
CA VAL A 36 -23.21 -23.18 17.82
C VAL A 36 -21.95 -24.03 17.89
N ILE A 37 -22.10 -25.34 18.07
CA ILE A 37 -20.96 -26.27 18.25
C ILE A 37 -21.10 -27.44 17.29
N GLN A 38 -20.04 -27.73 16.53
CA GLN A 38 -19.97 -28.97 15.76
C GLN A 38 -19.58 -30.16 16.63
N THR A 39 -20.34 -31.24 16.55
CA THR A 39 -20.19 -32.46 17.36
C THR A 39 -20.20 -33.71 16.49
N ARG A 40 -19.40 -34.74 16.83
CA ARG A 40 -19.38 -36.01 16.09
C ARG A 40 -20.69 -36.82 16.23
N GLN A 41 -21.52 -36.49 17.22
CA GLN A 41 -22.84 -37.04 17.46
C GLN A 41 -23.74 -35.91 17.96
N GLY A 42 -24.82 -35.61 17.25
CA GLY A 42 -25.79 -34.58 17.62
C GLY A 42 -27.01 -34.59 16.69
N PRO A 43 -28.18 -34.11 17.14
CA PRO A 43 -29.37 -34.02 16.29
C PRO A 43 -29.11 -33.07 15.11
N GLU A 44 -29.65 -33.39 13.92
CA GLU A 44 -29.75 -32.42 12.80
C GLU A 44 -30.48 -31.17 13.27
N VAL A 45 -30.21 -30.02 12.65
CA VAL A 45 -30.71 -28.66 12.98
C VAL A 45 -32.22 -28.62 13.20
N THR A 46 -32.68 -29.07 14.36
CA THR A 46 -34.10 -29.21 14.71
C THR A 46 -34.27 -29.08 16.23
N ALA A 47 -33.53 -28.16 16.85
CA ALA A 47 -33.90 -27.73 18.19
C ALA A 47 -34.79 -26.49 18.04
N ASP A 48 -36.09 -26.67 18.24
CA ASP A 48 -36.98 -25.57 18.62
C ASP A 48 -36.28 -24.81 19.76
N ALA A 49 -36.18 -23.48 19.62
CA ALA A 49 -35.41 -22.61 20.53
C ALA A 49 -35.89 -22.66 21.99
N SER A 50 -37.03 -23.34 22.25
CA SER A 50 -37.60 -23.68 23.55
C SER A 50 -36.95 -24.89 24.24
N THR A 51 -36.19 -25.73 23.53
CA THR A 51 -35.63 -27.01 24.01
C THR A 51 -34.08 -27.07 24.04
N CYS A 52 -33.40 -26.03 23.58
CA CYS A 52 -31.93 -26.00 23.57
C CYS A 52 -31.33 -26.00 24.99
N PRO A 53 -30.29 -26.81 25.27
CA PRO A 53 -29.57 -26.72 26.53
C PRO A 53 -28.90 -25.34 26.66
N THR A 54 -28.75 -24.88 27.91
CA THR A 54 -28.09 -23.61 28.21
C THR A 54 -26.80 -23.82 28.97
N ILE A 55 -25.79 -23.00 28.69
CA ILE A 55 -24.56 -22.90 29.48
C ILE A 55 -24.53 -21.53 30.12
N ARG A 56 -24.32 -21.48 31.43
CA ARG A 56 -24.10 -20.24 32.16
C ARG A 56 -22.62 -19.85 32.10
N VAL A 57 -22.33 -18.65 31.60
CA VAL A 57 -20.98 -18.06 31.57
C VAL A 57 -21.08 -16.70 32.24
N GLY A 58 -20.52 -16.59 33.45
CA GLY A 58 -20.76 -15.44 34.33
C GLY A 58 -22.26 -15.26 34.63
N ASP A 59 -22.79 -14.09 34.26
CA ASP A 59 -24.21 -13.75 34.39
C ASP A 59 -25.04 -14.04 33.14
N SER A 60 -24.38 -14.41 32.03
CA SER A 60 -25.04 -14.70 30.76
C SER A 60 -25.48 -16.16 30.66
N HIS A 61 -26.64 -16.40 30.04
CA HIS A 61 -27.15 -17.73 29.71
C HIS A 61 -27.12 -17.91 28.19
N LEU A 62 -26.21 -18.74 27.70
CA LEU A 62 -26.02 -19.03 26.28
C LEU A 62 -26.87 -20.23 25.87
N LYS A 63 -27.71 -20.08 24.85
CA LYS A 63 -28.38 -21.23 24.22
C LYS A 63 -27.37 -22.01 23.40
N VAL A 64 -27.36 -23.34 23.48
CA VAL A 64 -26.43 -24.16 22.71
C VAL A 64 -27.16 -24.93 21.61
N ILE A 65 -26.71 -24.75 20.37
CA ILE A 65 -27.13 -25.53 19.21
C ILE A 65 -25.97 -26.46 18.83
N GLN A 66 -26.25 -27.76 18.77
CA GLN A 66 -25.28 -28.76 18.34
C GLN A 66 -25.53 -29.13 16.88
N LEU A 67 -24.47 -29.11 16.06
CA LEU A 67 -24.50 -29.51 14.66
C LEU A 67 -23.72 -30.81 14.47
N PRO A 68 -24.24 -31.82 13.74
CA PRO A 68 -23.46 -33.00 13.43
C PRO A 68 -22.32 -32.66 12.45
N VAL A 69 -21.16 -33.30 12.62
CA VAL A 69 -19.96 -33.13 11.76
C VAL A 69 -20.14 -33.73 10.35
N ASN A 70 -21.36 -34.10 9.94
CA ASN A 70 -21.65 -34.62 8.59
C ASN A 70 -21.55 -33.54 7.48
N ALA A 71 -21.29 -32.28 7.83
CA ALA A 71 -21.00 -31.22 6.89
C ALA A 71 -19.64 -31.45 6.19
N THR A 72 -19.56 -31.15 4.89
CA THR A 72 -18.38 -31.36 4.03
C THR A 72 -17.14 -30.54 4.43
N ALA A 73 -17.25 -29.61 5.38
CA ALA A 73 -16.13 -28.90 6.00
C ALA A 73 -16.45 -28.48 7.45
N PRO A 74 -15.44 -28.39 8.33
CA PRO A 74 -15.60 -27.77 9.65
C PRO A 74 -16.01 -26.30 9.51
N ILE A 75 -16.92 -25.84 10.35
CA ILE A 75 -17.32 -24.44 10.45
C ILE A 75 -16.22 -23.71 11.24
N PRO A 76 -15.59 -22.66 10.69
CA PRO A 76 -14.62 -21.86 11.43
C PRO A 76 -15.21 -21.24 12.70
N ASP A 77 -14.32 -20.89 13.64
CA ASP A 77 -14.70 -20.06 14.76
C ASP A 77 -15.18 -18.68 14.26
N GLY A 78 -16.15 -18.06 14.93
CA GLY A 78 -16.49 -16.67 14.68
C GLY A 78 -17.95 -16.29 14.95
N PRO A 79 -18.30 -15.02 14.70
CA PRO A 79 -19.68 -14.54 14.74
C PRO A 79 -20.47 -15.12 13.57
N TYR A 80 -21.74 -15.47 13.75
CA TYR A 80 -22.62 -15.90 12.65
C TYR A 80 -24.02 -15.35 12.86
N PHE A 81 -24.72 -15.08 11.75
CA PHE A 81 -26.15 -14.88 11.76
C PHE A 81 -26.84 -16.21 11.45
N LEU A 82 -27.76 -16.64 12.32
CA LEU A 82 -28.61 -17.80 12.09
C LEU A 82 -29.94 -17.33 11.48
N VAL A 83 -30.14 -17.55 10.18
CA VAL A 83 -31.34 -17.15 9.44
C VAL A 83 -31.93 -18.36 8.75
N ASN A 84 -33.22 -18.65 8.99
CA ASN A 84 -33.92 -19.81 8.40
C ASN A 84 -33.13 -21.13 8.56
N HIS A 85 -32.53 -21.37 9.73
CA HIS A 85 -31.70 -22.55 10.03
C HIS A 85 -30.36 -22.64 9.28
N HIS A 86 -29.96 -21.58 8.57
CA HIS A 86 -28.67 -21.46 7.91
C HIS A 86 -27.76 -20.47 8.64
N LEU A 87 -26.47 -20.80 8.73
CA LEU A 87 -25.45 -19.91 9.25
C LEU A 87 -24.89 -19.05 8.13
N HIS A 88 -24.81 -17.75 8.39
CA HIS A 88 -24.20 -16.77 7.51
C HIS A 88 -23.07 -16.07 8.26
N GLU A 89 -21.90 -15.97 7.63
CA GLU A 89 -20.78 -15.22 8.17
C GLU A 89 -21.17 -13.75 8.40
N ALA A 90 -20.84 -13.23 9.57
CA ALA A 90 -21.00 -11.83 9.90
C ALA A 90 -19.80 -11.03 9.38
N TRP A 91 -20.09 -10.01 8.60
CA TRP A 91 -19.11 -9.06 8.09
C TRP A 91 -19.42 -7.70 8.69
N ARG A 92 -18.40 -7.00 9.21
CA ARG A 92 -18.57 -5.65 9.75
C ARG A 92 -18.45 -4.63 8.64
N LEU A 93 -19.37 -3.67 8.63
CA LEU A 93 -19.34 -2.53 7.71
C LEU A 93 -18.62 -1.36 8.38
N PHE A 94 -17.40 -1.06 7.94
CA PHE A 94 -16.63 0.10 8.41
C PHE A 94 -16.85 1.30 7.46
N PRO A 95 -17.06 2.52 7.97
CA PRO A 95 -17.13 3.70 7.13
C PRO A 95 -15.74 4.05 6.54
N ASP A 96 -15.71 4.44 5.27
CA ASP A 96 -14.52 4.97 4.60
C ASP A 96 -14.35 6.48 4.89
N THR A 97 -13.99 6.83 6.13
CA THR A 97 -13.86 8.22 6.60
C THR A 97 -12.76 9.03 5.91
N ALA A 98 -11.69 8.37 5.44
CA ALA A 98 -10.63 8.97 4.63
C ALA A 98 -10.97 9.11 3.14
N ASP A 99 -12.16 8.66 2.71
CA ASP A 99 -12.60 8.68 1.30
C ASP A 99 -11.56 8.01 0.36
N ALA A 100 -10.95 6.93 0.84
CA ALA A 100 -9.81 6.26 0.23
C ALA A 100 -10.21 5.25 -0.85
N PHE A 101 -11.40 4.65 -0.73
CA PHE A 101 -11.88 3.61 -1.62
C PHE A 101 -12.61 4.19 -2.82
N PHE A 102 -12.30 3.67 -4.00
CA PHE A 102 -13.09 3.88 -5.21
C PHE A 102 -14.30 2.93 -5.23
N ALA A 103 -14.06 1.67 -4.86
CA ALA A 103 -15.08 0.64 -4.82
C ALA A 103 -14.76 -0.39 -3.71
N PRO A 104 -15.51 -0.42 -2.60
CA PRO A 104 -15.51 -1.54 -1.68
C PRO A 104 -15.98 -2.81 -2.40
N LEU A 105 -15.34 -3.93 -2.09
CA LEU A 105 -15.58 -5.20 -2.77
C LEU A 105 -16.10 -6.27 -1.82
N GLN A 106 -16.86 -7.21 -2.38
CA GLN A 106 -17.21 -8.47 -1.73
C GLN A 106 -17.08 -9.62 -2.76
N PRO A 107 -16.82 -10.86 -2.32
CA PRO A 107 -16.90 -12.04 -3.18
C PRO A 107 -18.28 -12.12 -3.84
N ASP A 108 -18.30 -12.55 -5.10
CA ASP A 108 -19.55 -12.80 -5.82
C ASP A 108 -20.21 -14.08 -5.27
N SER A 109 -21.52 -14.00 -5.00
CA SER A 109 -22.28 -15.10 -4.39
C SER A 109 -22.50 -16.29 -5.33
N GLU A 110 -22.41 -16.07 -6.65
CA GLU A 110 -22.60 -17.12 -7.68
C GLU A 110 -21.25 -17.57 -8.25
N LYS A 111 -20.29 -16.65 -8.37
CA LYS A 111 -18.96 -16.90 -8.95
C LYS A 111 -17.89 -16.77 -7.89
N THR A 112 -17.56 -17.88 -7.24
CA THR A 112 -16.64 -17.92 -6.09
C THR A 112 -15.21 -17.44 -6.38
N ASP A 113 -14.84 -17.26 -7.65
CA ASP A 113 -13.53 -16.73 -8.08
C ASP A 113 -13.60 -15.26 -8.58
N ALA A 114 -14.73 -14.58 -8.39
CA ALA A 114 -14.97 -13.21 -8.80
C ALA A 114 -15.42 -12.33 -7.62
N TYR A 115 -15.41 -11.03 -7.86
CA TYR A 115 -15.86 -10.01 -6.92
C TYR A 115 -16.99 -9.19 -7.54
N THR A 116 -17.76 -8.54 -6.66
CA THR A 116 -18.73 -7.51 -7.03
C THR A 116 -18.55 -6.26 -6.17
N TRP A 117 -19.09 -5.15 -6.64
CA TRP A 117 -19.10 -3.89 -5.91
C TRP A 117 -20.10 -3.94 -4.76
N LEU A 118 -19.65 -3.55 -3.56
CA LEU A 118 -20.53 -3.34 -2.43
C LEU A 118 -21.05 -1.90 -2.44
N GLY A 119 -22.25 -1.70 -2.95
CA GLY A 119 -22.90 -0.39 -3.05
C GLY A 119 -23.62 0.03 -1.75
N VAL A 120 -22.92 0.05 -0.61
CA VAL A 120 -23.52 0.38 0.70
C VAL A 120 -22.92 1.67 1.26
N SER A 121 -23.79 2.52 1.82
CA SER A 121 -23.41 3.77 2.49
C SER A 121 -22.91 3.51 3.91
N GLY A 122 -22.01 4.35 4.39
CA GLY A 122 -21.56 4.39 5.77
C GLY A 122 -22.69 4.79 6.74
N ILE A 123 -22.54 4.38 8.01
CA ILE A 123 -23.58 4.50 9.05
C ILE A 123 -23.82 5.96 9.48
N PHE A 124 -22.87 6.88 9.26
CA PHE A 124 -22.90 8.25 9.79
C PHE A 124 -22.64 9.36 8.75
N GLY A 125 -22.73 9.07 7.45
CA GLY A 125 -22.50 10.08 6.43
C GLY A 125 -22.51 9.53 5.00
N PRO A 126 -22.24 10.38 4.00
CA PRO A 126 -22.23 10.01 2.58
C PRO A 126 -20.98 9.23 2.15
N THR A 127 -20.22 8.66 3.09
CA THR A 127 -19.03 7.85 2.79
C THR A 127 -19.45 6.44 2.35
N LEU A 128 -18.55 5.74 1.66
CA LEU A 128 -18.74 4.33 1.38
C LEU A 128 -18.61 3.49 2.67
N ALA A 129 -19.20 2.29 2.67
CA ALA A 129 -18.95 1.28 3.68
C ALA A 129 -18.09 0.14 3.11
N VAL A 130 -17.04 -0.24 3.82
CA VAL A 130 -16.18 -1.39 3.50
C VAL A 130 -16.60 -2.57 4.37
N ALA A 131 -17.03 -3.66 3.74
CA ALA A 131 -17.32 -4.89 4.46
C ALA A 131 -16.03 -5.67 4.72
N VAL A 132 -15.82 -6.07 5.96
CA VAL A 132 -14.68 -6.93 6.33
C VAL A 132 -15.17 -8.16 7.10
N PRO A 133 -14.71 -9.36 6.74
CA PRO A 133 -15.05 -10.58 7.46
C PRO A 133 -14.33 -10.65 8.81
N SER A 134 -14.88 -11.42 9.75
CA SER A 134 -14.19 -11.75 11.00
C SER A 134 -12.84 -12.43 10.73
N ARG A 135 -11.81 -12.05 11.48
CA ARG A 135 -10.49 -12.69 11.46
C ARG A 135 -10.55 -14.15 11.92
N LEU A 136 -11.54 -14.49 12.74
CA LEU A 136 -11.72 -15.84 13.30
C LEU A 136 -12.04 -16.89 12.23
N TYR A 137 -12.60 -16.47 11.08
CA TYR A 137 -12.86 -17.38 9.96
C TYR A 137 -11.58 -17.88 9.29
N PHE A 138 -10.44 -17.24 9.57
CA PHE A 138 -9.17 -17.49 8.90
C PHE A 138 -8.13 -17.97 9.92
N PRO A 139 -8.28 -19.17 10.49
CA PRO A 139 -7.27 -19.72 11.37
C PRO A 139 -5.92 -19.85 10.64
N PRO A 140 -4.79 -19.79 11.35
CA PRO A 140 -3.47 -19.98 10.74
C PRO A 140 -3.40 -21.27 9.92
N ASP A 141 -3.03 -21.16 8.65
CA ASP A 141 -2.83 -22.31 7.74
C ASP A 141 -1.48 -22.14 7.04
N PRO A 142 -0.48 -23.01 7.28
CA PRO A 142 0.83 -22.93 6.63
C PRO A 142 0.77 -22.96 5.09
N ARG A 143 -0.32 -23.45 4.50
CA ARG A 143 -0.53 -23.45 3.04
C ARG A 143 -1.08 -22.11 2.52
N LYS A 144 -1.60 -21.28 3.42
CA LYS A 144 -2.15 -19.95 3.16
C LYS A 144 -1.45 -18.93 4.08
N PRO A 145 -0.20 -18.56 3.79
CA PRO A 145 0.60 -17.71 4.67
C PRO A 145 0.02 -16.30 4.89
N LEU A 146 -0.96 -15.89 4.09
CA LEU A 146 -1.66 -14.60 4.18
C LEU A 146 -3.13 -14.77 4.60
N ASN A 147 -3.50 -15.91 5.19
CA ASN A 147 -4.90 -16.23 5.51
C ASN A 147 -5.57 -15.14 6.34
N GLY A 148 -6.65 -14.56 5.83
CA GLY A 148 -7.43 -13.53 6.54
C GLY A 148 -6.82 -12.13 6.55
N LEU A 149 -5.66 -11.90 5.93
CA LEU A 149 -5.11 -10.56 5.81
C LEU A 149 -5.99 -9.72 4.90
N ARG A 150 -6.41 -8.56 5.37
CA ARG A 150 -7.29 -7.64 4.66
C ARG A 150 -6.45 -6.66 3.84
N ILE A 151 -6.62 -6.70 2.52
CA ILE A 151 -5.80 -5.97 1.56
C ILE A 151 -6.63 -5.01 0.72
N ALA A 152 -6.18 -3.76 0.68
CA ALA A 152 -6.71 -2.74 -0.23
C ALA A 152 -5.84 -2.68 -1.49
N VAL A 153 -6.46 -2.59 -2.67
CA VAL A 153 -5.74 -2.69 -3.95
C VAL A 153 -5.95 -1.42 -4.76
N LYS A 154 -4.88 -0.78 -5.25
CA LYS A 154 -4.98 0.39 -6.13
C LYS A 154 -5.84 0.10 -7.37
N ASP A 155 -6.62 1.08 -7.83
CA ASP A 155 -7.54 0.90 -8.96
C ASP A 155 -6.89 0.89 -10.36
N ASN A 156 -5.68 0.34 -10.46
CA ASN A 156 -5.05 -0.01 -11.73
C ASN A 156 -4.78 -1.51 -11.88
N TYR A 157 -5.15 -2.33 -10.89
CA TYR A 157 -5.10 -3.78 -10.98
C TYR A 157 -6.46 -4.36 -11.39
N ASP A 158 -6.46 -5.26 -12.36
CA ASP A 158 -7.63 -6.05 -12.71
C ASP A 158 -7.99 -7.03 -11.59
N ILE A 159 -9.28 -7.09 -11.26
CA ILE A 159 -9.88 -8.06 -10.35
C ILE A 159 -11.13 -8.60 -11.03
N LYS A 160 -11.24 -9.92 -11.14
CA LYS A 160 -12.33 -10.58 -11.89
C LYS A 160 -13.70 -10.12 -11.37
N GLY A 161 -14.58 -9.72 -12.28
CA GLY A 161 -15.97 -9.34 -11.97
C GLY A 161 -16.18 -7.85 -11.66
N VAL A 162 -15.11 -7.05 -11.54
CA VAL A 162 -15.21 -5.61 -11.25
C VAL A 162 -14.45 -4.76 -12.26
N HIS A 163 -14.85 -3.50 -12.42
CA HIS A 163 -14.14 -2.57 -13.31
C HIS A 163 -12.79 -2.16 -12.72
N THR A 164 -11.82 -1.93 -13.61
CA THR A 164 -10.57 -1.22 -13.32
C THR A 164 -10.64 0.12 -14.03
N VAL A 165 -10.68 1.21 -13.26
CA VAL A 165 -11.10 2.52 -13.76
C VAL A 165 -9.93 3.50 -13.85
N ALA A 166 -8.82 3.21 -13.16
CA ALA A 166 -7.66 4.10 -13.03
C ALA A 166 -8.08 5.53 -12.64
N SER A 167 -9.11 5.65 -11.80
CA SER A 167 -9.68 6.93 -11.36
C SER A 167 -10.04 7.90 -12.51
N ASN A 168 -10.64 7.39 -13.60
CA ASN A 168 -11.21 8.20 -14.70
C ASN A 168 -12.66 7.82 -15.04
N LYS A 169 -13.61 8.77 -14.99
CA LYS A 169 -15.04 8.52 -15.24
C LYS A 169 -15.36 8.14 -16.68
N SER A 170 -14.65 8.70 -17.65
CA SER A 170 -14.80 8.33 -19.06
C SER A 170 -14.33 6.90 -19.31
N PHE A 171 -13.23 6.50 -18.67
CA PHE A 171 -12.70 5.16 -18.77
C PHE A 171 -13.65 4.12 -18.14
N LEU A 172 -14.27 4.41 -16.99
CA LEU A 172 -15.32 3.56 -16.42
C LEU A 172 -16.45 3.26 -17.41
N LYS A 173 -16.96 4.29 -18.12
CA LYS A 173 -18.06 4.11 -19.09
C LYS A 173 -17.65 3.27 -20.30
N LEU A 174 -16.36 3.28 -20.64
CA LEU A 174 -15.84 2.55 -21.78
C LEU A 174 -15.69 1.06 -21.47
N ARG A 175 -15.12 0.76 -20.31
CA ARG A 175 -14.61 -0.56 -19.93
C ARG A 175 -15.72 -1.44 -19.39
N GLU A 176 -15.59 -2.73 -19.67
CA GLU A 176 -16.37 -3.78 -19.02
C GLU A 176 -15.65 -4.27 -17.76
N PRO A 177 -16.33 -4.98 -16.84
CA PRO A 177 -15.68 -5.64 -15.72
C PRO A 177 -14.56 -6.59 -16.18
N ALA A 178 -13.48 -6.67 -15.41
CA ALA A 178 -12.33 -7.48 -15.78
C ALA A 178 -12.70 -8.97 -15.83
N ALA A 179 -12.26 -9.65 -16.89
CA ALA A 179 -12.52 -11.08 -17.10
C ALA A 179 -11.61 -11.99 -16.23
N LYS A 180 -10.49 -11.44 -15.74
CA LYS A 180 -9.48 -12.14 -14.93
C LYS A 180 -8.92 -11.21 -13.87
N THR A 181 -8.49 -11.80 -12.77
CA THR A 181 -7.71 -11.09 -11.74
C THR A 181 -6.25 -11.04 -12.16
N ALA A 182 -5.60 -9.88 -11.97
CA ALA A 182 -4.17 -9.70 -12.22
C ALA A 182 -3.35 -10.74 -11.42
N PRO A 183 -2.32 -11.38 -12.00
CA PRO A 183 -1.60 -12.46 -11.33
C PRO A 183 -1.04 -12.09 -9.95
N ALA A 184 -0.57 -10.85 -9.76
CA ALA A 184 -0.10 -10.36 -8.46
C ALA A 184 -1.20 -10.36 -7.38
N ILE A 185 -2.44 -10.04 -7.75
CA ILE A 185 -3.59 -10.05 -6.83
C ILE A 185 -4.12 -11.48 -6.66
N GLN A 186 -4.13 -12.28 -7.72
CA GLN A 186 -4.54 -13.68 -7.64
C GLN A 186 -3.63 -14.50 -6.71
N ASP A 187 -2.33 -14.21 -6.70
CA ASP A 187 -1.36 -14.84 -5.81
C ASP A 187 -1.65 -14.53 -4.33
N LEU A 188 -2.05 -13.30 -4.00
CA LEU A 188 -2.53 -12.94 -2.65
C LEU A 188 -3.76 -13.77 -2.25
N ILE A 189 -4.76 -13.85 -3.13
CA ILE A 189 -6.00 -14.59 -2.89
C ILE A 189 -5.70 -16.08 -2.68
N ASN A 190 -4.84 -16.66 -3.51
CA ASN A 190 -4.42 -18.06 -3.39
C ASN A 190 -3.72 -18.34 -2.05
N LYS A 191 -2.97 -17.36 -1.54
CA LYS A 191 -2.32 -17.41 -0.22
C LYS A 191 -3.25 -17.07 0.94
N GLY A 192 -4.54 -16.84 0.68
CA GLY A 192 -5.59 -16.67 1.69
C GLY A 192 -5.93 -15.23 2.06
N ALA A 193 -5.37 -14.23 1.38
CA ALA A 193 -5.70 -12.84 1.66
C ALA A 193 -7.13 -12.49 1.22
N VAL A 194 -7.75 -11.56 1.95
CA VAL A 194 -9.08 -11.01 1.68
C VAL A 194 -8.93 -9.66 1.01
N ILE A 195 -9.41 -9.53 -0.23
CA ILE A 195 -9.43 -8.23 -0.92
C ILE A 195 -10.69 -7.46 -0.52
N VAL A 196 -10.52 -6.33 0.15
CA VAL A 196 -11.65 -5.55 0.70
C VAL A 196 -12.14 -4.43 -0.22
N GLY A 197 -11.33 -4.03 -1.19
CA GLY A 197 -11.68 -2.87 -2.00
C GLY A 197 -10.63 -2.44 -3.02
N LYS A 198 -11.08 -1.71 -4.05
CA LYS A 198 -10.25 -0.90 -4.94
C LYS A 198 -10.09 0.50 -4.35
N THR A 199 -8.87 1.00 -4.29
CA THR A 199 -8.53 2.33 -3.74
C THR A 199 -8.27 3.35 -4.83
N LYS A 200 -8.61 4.62 -4.53
CA LYS A 200 -8.40 5.74 -5.44
C LYS A 200 -6.91 5.97 -5.71
N MET A 201 -6.65 6.56 -6.86
CA MET A 201 -5.31 6.91 -7.32
C MET A 201 -5.38 8.19 -8.14
N THR A 202 -4.23 8.81 -8.43
CA THR A 202 -4.21 9.80 -9.52
C THR A 202 -4.64 9.13 -10.81
N SER A 203 -5.35 9.87 -11.66
CA SER A 203 -5.89 9.35 -12.90
C SER A 203 -4.80 8.76 -13.78
N PHE A 204 -4.94 7.48 -14.15
CA PHE A 204 -3.93 6.70 -14.90
C PHE A 204 -2.52 6.65 -14.27
N ALA A 205 -2.43 6.82 -12.95
CA ALA A 205 -1.17 6.94 -12.20
C ALA A 205 -0.31 8.14 -12.65
N ASP A 206 -0.92 9.07 -13.38
CA ASP A 206 -0.26 10.22 -13.94
C ASP A 206 -0.01 11.30 -12.88
N ARG A 207 0.70 12.36 -13.25
CA ARG A 207 1.24 13.41 -12.39
C ARG A 207 0.21 14.43 -11.92
N GLU A 208 -1.00 13.98 -11.63
CA GLU A 208 -1.93 14.83 -10.90
C GLU A 208 -1.30 15.20 -9.55
N TYR A 209 -1.30 16.49 -9.24
CA TYR A 209 -0.93 16.99 -7.93
C TYR A 209 -2.17 17.01 -7.01
N PRO A 210 -2.31 16.05 -6.07
CA PRO A 210 -3.50 15.96 -5.25
C PRO A 210 -3.57 17.10 -4.21
N PRO A 211 -4.73 17.74 -3.99
CA PRO A 211 -5.98 17.63 -4.73
C PRO A 211 -6.15 18.67 -5.86
N SER A 212 -5.14 19.50 -6.17
CA SER A 212 -5.27 20.68 -7.05
C SER A 212 -5.82 20.39 -8.45
N ASP A 213 -5.57 19.21 -9.01
CA ASP A 213 -6.01 18.82 -10.37
C ASP A 213 -6.85 17.54 -10.42
N TRP A 214 -7.37 17.08 -9.29
CA TRP A 214 -8.27 15.93 -9.21
C TRP A 214 -9.70 16.36 -9.54
N ILE A 215 -10.20 15.96 -10.71
CA ILE A 215 -11.50 16.43 -11.22
C ILE A 215 -12.60 15.37 -11.16
N ASP A 216 -12.27 14.12 -11.49
CA ASP A 216 -13.28 13.06 -11.63
C ASP A 216 -13.70 12.47 -10.28
N TYR A 217 -12.72 12.19 -9.42
CA TYR A 217 -12.92 11.66 -8.08
C TYR A 217 -12.18 12.53 -7.09
N HIS A 218 -12.78 12.79 -5.94
CA HIS A 218 -12.16 13.63 -4.94
C HIS A 218 -10.95 12.91 -4.32
N CYS A 219 -9.89 13.67 -4.04
CA CYS A 219 -8.68 13.16 -3.43
C CYS A 219 -8.95 12.67 -1.99
N PRO A 220 -8.46 11.46 -1.63
CA PRO A 220 -8.52 10.96 -0.26
C PRO A 220 -7.96 11.95 0.76
N PHE A 221 -8.43 11.85 2.00
CA PHE A 221 -7.88 12.61 3.12
C PHE A 221 -6.64 11.90 3.68
N ASN A 222 -5.61 12.68 4.02
CA ASN A 222 -4.48 12.19 4.79
C ASN A 222 -4.90 12.22 6.27
N PRO A 223 -4.95 11.10 6.99
CA PRO A 223 -5.44 11.09 8.37
C PRO A 223 -4.49 11.77 9.36
N ARG A 224 -3.29 12.16 8.94
CA ARG A 224 -2.29 12.84 9.79
C ARG A 224 -2.68 14.30 10.04
N GLY A 225 -2.30 14.79 11.22
CA GLY A 225 -2.65 16.13 11.68
C GLY A 225 -4.17 16.30 11.78
N ASP A 226 -4.67 17.39 11.22
CA ASP A 226 -6.10 17.73 11.18
C ASP A 226 -6.87 17.11 10.01
N GLY A 227 -6.25 16.24 9.21
CA GLY A 227 -6.88 15.61 8.05
C GLY A 227 -6.61 16.31 6.71
N TYR A 228 -5.95 17.48 6.73
CA TYR A 228 -5.82 18.35 5.56
C TYR A 228 -4.42 18.37 4.94
N LEU A 229 -3.48 17.56 5.42
CA LEU A 229 -2.20 17.38 4.73
C LEU A 229 -2.40 16.73 3.36
N VAL A 230 -1.56 17.08 2.39
CA VAL A 230 -1.58 16.45 1.06
C VAL A 230 -1.21 14.95 1.20
N PRO A 231 -2.04 14.01 0.71
CA PRO A 231 -1.78 12.57 0.85
C PRO A 231 -0.74 12.03 -0.14
N GLN A 232 -0.32 12.85 -1.12
CA GLN A 232 0.60 12.52 -2.23
C GLN A 232 0.09 11.37 -3.12
N GLY A 233 0.87 10.92 -4.11
CA GLY A 233 0.39 9.96 -5.09
C GLY A 233 1.48 9.24 -5.90
N SER A 234 1.13 8.32 -6.79
CA SER A 234 -0.24 8.03 -7.25
C SER A 234 -1.01 6.95 -6.49
N SER A 235 -0.39 6.18 -5.59
CA SER A 235 -1.09 5.16 -4.77
C SER A 235 -1.76 5.78 -3.55
N THR A 236 -2.45 6.90 -3.77
CA THR A 236 -2.98 7.83 -2.76
C THR A 236 -3.96 7.16 -1.81
N GLY A 237 -4.99 6.50 -2.36
CA GLY A 237 -6.01 5.82 -1.56
C GLY A 237 -5.46 4.61 -0.82
N SER A 238 -4.51 3.88 -1.41
CA SER A 238 -3.87 2.75 -0.74
C SER A 238 -3.13 3.18 0.51
N ALA A 239 -2.37 4.29 0.44
CA ALA A 239 -1.67 4.83 1.61
C ALA A 239 -2.65 5.46 2.63
N ALA A 240 -3.66 6.21 2.16
CA ALA A 240 -4.69 6.80 3.02
C ALA A 240 -5.45 5.73 3.82
N ALA A 241 -5.89 4.66 3.16
CA ALA A 241 -6.57 3.56 3.84
C ALA A 241 -5.67 2.88 4.88
N VAL A 242 -4.40 2.62 4.55
CA VAL A 242 -3.44 2.01 5.48
C VAL A 242 -3.15 2.94 6.66
N ALA A 243 -3.04 4.25 6.46
CA ALA A 243 -2.79 5.19 7.54
C ALA A 243 -4.04 5.46 8.40
N ALA A 244 -5.25 5.28 7.86
CA ALA A 244 -6.50 5.61 8.56
C ALA A 244 -7.11 4.44 9.32
N TYR A 245 -7.01 3.20 8.81
CA TYR A 245 -7.85 2.10 9.27
C TYR A 245 -7.08 0.98 9.96
N GLU A 246 -7.35 0.78 11.26
CA GLU A 246 -6.68 -0.26 12.04
C GLU A 246 -7.07 -1.68 11.58
N TRP A 247 -8.31 -1.83 11.10
CA TRP A 247 -8.84 -3.10 10.60
C TRP A 247 -8.20 -3.55 9.27
N LEU A 248 -7.46 -2.70 8.58
CA LEU A 248 -6.80 -2.98 7.29
C LEU A 248 -5.33 -3.34 7.50
N ASP A 249 -4.86 -4.46 6.95
CA ASP A 249 -3.50 -4.95 7.21
C ASP A 249 -2.45 -4.33 6.27
N ALA A 250 -2.78 -4.20 4.98
CA ALA A 250 -1.87 -3.60 3.98
C ALA A 250 -2.58 -3.06 2.74
N GLY A 251 -1.84 -2.28 1.96
CA GLY A 251 -2.24 -1.72 0.67
C GLY A 251 -1.29 -2.11 -0.46
N PHE A 252 -1.83 -2.33 -1.65
CA PHE A 252 -1.07 -2.62 -2.87
C PHE A 252 -1.16 -1.44 -3.83
N GLY A 253 0.00 -1.03 -4.37
CA GLY A 253 0.11 0.03 -5.35
C GLY A 253 1.17 -0.26 -6.40
N THR A 254 1.28 0.66 -7.36
CA THR A 254 2.37 0.64 -8.34
C THR A 254 3.33 1.79 -8.09
N ASP A 255 4.61 1.57 -8.37
CA ASP A 255 5.65 2.58 -8.32
C ASP A 255 6.34 2.69 -9.68
N THR A 256 6.17 3.83 -10.36
CA THR A 256 6.90 4.15 -11.60
C THR A 256 8.10 5.03 -11.28
N SER A 257 7.83 6.21 -10.73
CA SER A 257 8.87 7.16 -10.29
C SER A 257 8.95 7.30 -8.78
N ALA A 258 7.82 7.25 -8.08
CA ALA A 258 7.74 7.26 -6.61
C ALA A 258 6.32 6.95 -6.07
N SER A 259 5.46 6.35 -6.90
CA SER A 259 4.03 6.29 -6.65
C SER A 259 3.62 5.44 -5.43
N VAL A 260 4.54 4.70 -4.80
CA VAL A 260 4.38 4.06 -3.50
C VAL A 260 5.17 4.84 -2.43
N ARG A 261 6.40 5.24 -2.75
CA ARG A 261 7.33 5.91 -1.82
C ARG A 261 6.86 7.28 -1.35
N MET A 262 6.37 8.13 -2.25
CA MET A 262 5.81 9.45 -1.91
C MET A 262 4.62 9.37 -0.96
N PRO A 263 3.53 8.64 -1.28
CA PRO A 263 2.39 8.56 -0.38
C PRO A 263 2.71 7.80 0.92
N ALA A 264 3.63 6.83 0.91
CA ALA A 264 4.11 6.21 2.16
C ALA A 264 4.75 7.24 3.09
N SER A 265 5.67 8.05 2.55
CA SER A 265 6.36 9.09 3.30
C SER A 265 5.41 10.17 3.83
N GLY A 266 4.54 10.70 2.96
CA GLY A 266 3.62 11.78 3.32
C GLY A 266 2.59 11.40 4.39
N GLN A 267 2.33 10.11 4.55
CA GLN A 267 1.40 9.58 5.55
C GLN A 267 2.12 8.85 6.69
N GLY A 268 3.46 8.86 6.70
CA GLY A 268 4.27 8.25 7.76
C GLY A 268 4.02 6.76 7.93
N ILE A 269 3.95 6.01 6.84
CA ILE A 269 3.82 4.54 6.81
C ILE A 269 4.99 3.91 6.04
N PHE A 270 5.10 2.59 6.06
CA PHE A 270 6.11 1.86 5.29
C PHE A 270 5.69 1.74 3.83
N GLY A 271 6.64 1.88 2.91
CA GLY A 271 6.43 1.71 1.48
C GLY A 271 7.61 1.02 0.80
N LEU A 272 7.37 -0.08 0.09
CA LEU A 272 8.40 -0.80 -0.66
C LEU A 272 8.15 -0.66 -2.15
N ARG A 273 9.10 -0.05 -2.86
CA ARG A 273 9.29 -0.26 -4.29
C ARG A 273 10.05 -1.57 -4.46
N SER A 274 9.45 -2.58 -5.10
CA SER A 274 10.14 -3.85 -5.36
C SER A 274 11.19 -3.73 -6.47
N SER A 275 12.14 -4.66 -6.49
CA SER A 275 13.08 -4.82 -7.60
C SER A 275 12.36 -5.01 -8.93
N TRP A 276 12.81 -4.30 -9.96
CA TRP A 276 12.14 -4.35 -11.25
C TRP A 276 12.17 -5.75 -11.88
N GLY A 277 10.99 -6.21 -12.33
CA GLY A 277 10.79 -7.51 -12.98
C GLY A 277 10.61 -8.70 -12.05
N THR A 278 10.46 -8.47 -10.73
CA THR A 278 10.26 -9.57 -9.75
C THR A 278 8.80 -10.01 -9.62
N ILE A 279 7.85 -9.08 -9.78
CA ILE A 279 6.41 -9.34 -9.66
C ILE A 279 5.74 -8.99 -10.99
N SER A 280 4.81 -9.85 -11.45
CA SER A 280 4.09 -9.64 -12.71
C SER A 280 3.22 -8.37 -12.67
N LEU A 281 3.27 -7.62 -13.77
CA LEU A 281 2.40 -6.47 -14.05
C LEU A 281 1.30 -6.80 -15.07
N GLU A 282 1.10 -8.07 -15.41
CA GLU A 282 -0.04 -8.48 -16.23
C GLU A 282 -1.36 -8.11 -15.53
N GLY A 283 -2.32 -7.59 -16.28
CA GLY A 283 -3.58 -7.08 -15.71
C GLY A 283 -3.42 -5.79 -14.92
N VAL A 284 -2.29 -5.08 -15.03
CA VAL A 284 -2.08 -3.75 -14.46
C VAL A 284 -2.11 -2.70 -15.56
N ILE A 285 -2.91 -1.65 -15.40
CA ILE A 285 -2.88 -0.49 -16.31
C ILE A 285 -1.52 0.21 -16.14
N PRO A 286 -0.68 0.24 -17.20
CA PRO A 286 0.68 0.75 -17.10
C PRO A 286 0.73 2.28 -17.14
N LEU A 287 1.78 2.84 -16.55
CA LEU A 287 2.20 4.22 -16.82
C LEU A 287 3.42 4.19 -17.75
N VAL A 288 4.51 3.57 -17.30
CA VAL A 288 5.70 3.30 -18.11
C VAL A 288 6.21 1.91 -17.75
N LYS A 289 5.86 0.91 -18.58
CA LYS A 289 6.16 -0.52 -18.31
C LYS A 289 7.60 -0.81 -17.88
N ARG A 290 8.56 -0.03 -18.39
CA ARG A 290 9.99 -0.15 -18.08
C ARG A 290 10.35 0.27 -16.65
N PHE A 291 9.57 1.14 -16.02
CA PHE A 291 9.83 1.65 -14.67
C PHE A 291 8.78 1.20 -13.66
N ASP A 292 7.61 0.80 -14.14
CA ASP A 292 6.52 0.28 -13.30
C ASP A 292 7.01 -0.96 -12.54
N VAL A 293 6.69 -0.99 -11.24
CA VAL A 293 6.79 -2.17 -10.38
C VAL A 293 5.57 -2.24 -9.47
N VAL A 294 5.28 -3.44 -8.96
CA VAL A 294 4.36 -3.60 -7.83
C VAL A 294 5.06 -3.14 -6.56
N GLY A 295 4.34 -2.46 -5.68
CA GLY A 295 4.82 -2.08 -4.36
C GLY A 295 3.77 -2.24 -3.27
N PHE A 296 4.25 -2.27 -2.04
CA PHE A 296 3.44 -2.56 -0.85
C PHE A 296 3.46 -1.38 0.12
N LEU A 297 2.36 -1.22 0.84
CA LEU A 297 2.16 -0.20 1.87
C LEU A 297 1.67 -0.90 3.14
N ALA A 298 2.31 -0.67 4.27
CA ALA A 298 1.87 -1.22 5.56
C ALA A 298 2.25 -0.31 6.73
N ARG A 299 1.69 -0.57 7.90
CA ARG A 299 2.02 0.15 9.15
C ARG A 299 3.15 -0.48 9.95
N ASP A 300 3.57 -1.70 9.61
CA ASP A 300 4.52 -2.49 10.39
C ASP A 300 5.56 -3.14 9.49
N ILE A 301 6.83 -3.07 9.89
CA ILE A 301 7.94 -3.74 9.20
C ILE A 301 7.74 -5.26 9.12
N LYS A 302 7.09 -5.89 10.10
CA LYS A 302 6.82 -7.34 10.07
C LYS A 302 5.82 -7.71 8.97
N MET A 303 4.81 -6.85 8.77
CA MET A 303 3.88 -7.02 7.65
C MET A 303 4.61 -6.83 6.30
N MET A 304 5.52 -5.85 6.22
CA MET A 304 6.34 -5.66 5.02
C MET A 304 7.25 -6.85 4.73
N GLN A 305 7.85 -7.46 5.76
CA GLN A 305 8.63 -8.69 5.62
C GLN A 305 7.79 -9.88 5.16
N LEU A 306 6.59 -10.05 5.73
CA LEU A 306 5.67 -11.11 5.31
C LEU A 306 5.30 -10.93 3.84
N LEU A 307 4.82 -9.75 3.44
CA LEU A 307 4.48 -9.47 2.03
C LEU A 307 5.68 -9.60 1.12
N GLY A 308 6.84 -9.08 1.54
CA GLY A 308 8.09 -9.22 0.82
C GLY A 308 8.39 -10.69 0.54
N ARG A 309 8.43 -11.53 1.57
CA ARG A 309 8.78 -12.94 1.44
C ARG A 309 7.81 -13.70 0.54
N GLU A 310 6.51 -13.46 0.72
CA GLU A 310 5.49 -14.21 -0.02
C GLU A 310 5.35 -13.72 -1.47
N MET A 311 5.42 -12.42 -1.72
CA MET A 311 5.15 -11.84 -3.04
C MET A 311 6.40 -11.63 -3.89
N ASN A 312 7.56 -11.45 -3.27
CA ASN A 312 8.85 -11.30 -3.93
C ASN A 312 9.89 -12.22 -3.28
N PRO A 313 9.73 -13.55 -3.37
CA PRO A 313 10.63 -14.50 -2.74
C PRO A 313 12.04 -14.32 -3.30
N ALA A 314 13.02 -14.19 -2.41
CA ALA A 314 14.42 -14.13 -2.82
C ALA A 314 14.80 -15.39 -3.62
N PRO A 315 15.74 -15.28 -4.58
CA PRO A 315 16.28 -16.44 -5.27
C PRO A 315 16.74 -17.50 -4.26
N LYS A 316 16.50 -18.80 -4.55
CA LYS A 316 16.90 -19.90 -3.64
C LYS A 316 18.41 -19.93 -3.31
N THR A 317 19.23 -19.17 -4.04
CA THR A 317 20.68 -19.07 -3.91
C THR A 317 21.14 -18.05 -2.86
N THR A 318 20.31 -17.06 -2.48
CA THR A 318 20.63 -16.10 -1.40
C THR A 318 20.39 -16.75 -0.04
N LYS A 319 21.48 -17.18 0.61
CA LYS A 319 21.46 -17.86 1.92
C LYS A 319 21.92 -16.99 3.09
N THR A 320 22.16 -15.71 2.86
CA THR A 320 22.95 -14.92 3.81
C THR A 320 22.12 -14.04 4.70
N THR A 321 22.64 -13.83 5.89
CA THR A 321 22.06 -12.96 6.92
C THR A 321 22.88 -11.69 7.14
N ALA A 322 23.98 -11.52 6.41
CA ALA A 322 24.89 -10.40 6.60
C ALA A 322 24.37 -9.13 5.93
N PHE A 323 24.71 -7.98 6.51
CA PHE A 323 24.37 -6.67 5.98
C PHE A 323 25.53 -6.04 5.20
N PRO A 324 25.24 -5.05 4.34
CA PRO A 324 26.25 -4.38 3.52
C PRO A 324 27.29 -3.65 4.37
N LYS A 325 28.54 -3.61 3.89
CA LYS A 325 29.70 -3.03 4.60
C LYS A 325 29.98 -1.59 4.16
N GLN A 326 29.04 -0.94 3.48
CA GLN A 326 29.17 0.43 3.03
C GLN A 326 27.81 1.13 3.05
N ILE A 327 27.82 2.38 3.53
CA ILE A 327 26.69 3.30 3.46
C ILE A 327 27.07 4.39 2.45
N LEU A 328 26.29 4.53 1.38
CA LEU A 328 26.41 5.61 0.41
C LEU A 328 25.44 6.73 0.78
N TYR A 329 25.95 7.95 0.80
CA TYR A 329 25.20 9.11 1.22
C TYR A 329 25.40 10.25 0.23
N ASN A 330 24.32 10.67 -0.45
CA ASN A 330 24.35 11.82 -1.35
C ASN A 330 23.73 13.04 -0.63
N PRO A 331 24.54 14.07 -0.27
CA PRO A 331 24.06 15.22 0.47
C PRO A 331 23.05 16.06 -0.33
N ASP A 332 23.10 16.03 -1.66
CA ASP A 332 22.19 16.82 -2.49
C ASP A 332 20.74 16.33 -2.39
N TRP A 333 20.52 15.05 -2.12
CA TRP A 333 19.20 14.48 -1.87
C TRP A 333 18.56 15.02 -0.57
N LEU A 334 19.39 15.59 0.31
CA LEU A 334 18.96 16.21 1.56
C LEU A 334 18.88 17.74 1.48
N LYS A 335 19.55 18.40 0.53
CA LYS A 335 19.46 19.86 0.33
C LYS A 335 18.04 20.31 -0.07
N GLY A 336 17.22 19.42 -0.61
CA GLY A 336 15.80 19.68 -0.92
C GLY A 336 14.87 19.71 0.31
N SER A 337 15.36 19.52 1.55
CA SER A 337 14.52 19.57 2.75
C SER A 337 14.15 20.99 3.07
N LYS A 338 12.94 21.37 2.65
CA LYS A 338 12.34 22.64 3.05
C LYS A 338 11.98 22.70 4.53
N LEU A 339 12.13 21.59 5.26
CA LEU A 339 11.98 21.52 6.70
C LEU A 339 13.37 21.45 7.32
N ALA A 340 13.96 22.60 7.63
CA ALA A 340 15.24 22.68 8.34
C ALA A 340 15.15 21.98 9.71
N GLU A 341 13.95 21.94 10.27
CA GLU A 341 13.58 21.33 11.54
C GLU A 341 13.73 19.80 11.52
N ALA A 342 13.63 19.15 10.35
CA ALA A 342 13.85 17.71 10.24
C ALA A 342 15.33 17.34 10.31
N ARG A 343 16.25 18.30 10.07
CA ARG A 343 17.65 18.02 9.76
C ARG A 343 18.34 17.18 10.84
N SER A 344 18.13 17.51 12.11
CA SER A 344 18.72 16.77 13.24
C SER A 344 18.27 15.31 13.27
N MET A 345 17.00 15.03 13.00
CA MET A 345 16.46 13.68 12.96
C MET A 345 17.01 12.88 11.77
N LEU A 346 17.22 13.53 10.62
CA LEU A 346 17.84 12.89 9.46
C LEU A 346 19.32 12.58 9.71
N ASP A 347 20.05 13.48 10.38
CA ASP A 347 21.46 13.28 10.72
C ASP A 347 21.62 12.19 11.79
N ASP A 348 20.80 12.19 12.86
CA ASP A 348 20.76 11.14 13.89
C ASP A 348 20.47 9.75 13.30
N PHE A 349 19.54 9.67 12.35
CA PHE A 349 19.25 8.44 11.63
C PHE A 349 20.49 7.87 10.94
N VAL A 350 21.24 8.73 10.23
CA VAL A 350 22.43 8.30 9.49
C VAL A 350 23.56 7.91 10.45
N GLU A 351 23.74 8.65 11.55
CA GLU A 351 24.74 8.33 12.58
C GLU A 351 24.46 6.98 13.24
N LYS A 352 23.20 6.71 13.61
CA LYS A 352 22.79 5.41 14.15
C LYS A 352 22.95 4.29 13.14
N LEU A 353 22.73 4.55 11.85
CA LEU A 353 22.95 3.55 10.80
C LEU A 353 24.45 3.22 10.64
N GLU A 354 25.33 4.22 10.74
CA GLU A 354 26.80 4.02 10.78
C GLU A 354 27.21 3.16 11.99
N GLU A 355 26.61 3.42 13.15
CA GLU A 355 26.87 2.69 14.38
C GLU A 355 26.37 1.24 14.32
N PHE A 356 25.14 1.04 13.82
CA PHE A 356 24.52 -0.28 13.65
C PHE A 356 25.31 -1.18 12.70
N LEU A 357 25.75 -0.65 11.55
CA LEU A 357 26.53 -1.42 10.57
C LEU A 357 28.03 -1.47 10.90
N GLY A 358 28.50 -0.68 11.87
CA GLY A 358 29.92 -0.58 12.22
C GLY A 358 30.77 0.01 11.11
N VAL A 359 30.20 0.86 10.25
CA VAL A 359 30.87 1.46 9.08
C VAL A 359 30.56 2.95 8.98
N LYS A 360 31.49 3.73 8.43
CA LYS A 360 31.24 5.16 8.17
C LYS A 360 30.62 5.38 6.79
N LYS A 361 29.76 6.38 6.69
CA LYS A 361 29.15 6.80 5.42
C LYS A 361 30.22 7.30 4.47
N THR A 362 30.08 6.90 3.22
CA THR A 362 30.83 7.43 2.09
C THR A 362 29.97 8.49 1.41
N VAL A 363 30.43 9.74 1.43
CA VAL A 363 29.77 10.82 0.70
C VAL A 363 29.99 10.61 -0.79
N VAL A 364 28.91 10.62 -1.57
CA VAL A 364 28.95 10.48 -3.03
C VAL A 364 28.21 11.62 -3.71
N ASP A 365 28.75 12.06 -4.84
CA ASP A 365 28.07 12.96 -5.77
C ASP A 365 27.81 12.19 -7.08
N VAL A 366 26.56 11.82 -7.28
CA VAL A 366 26.12 11.02 -8.44
C VAL A 366 26.18 11.85 -9.73
N GLU A 367 25.83 13.14 -9.67
CA GLU A 367 25.78 13.97 -10.88
C GLU A 367 27.19 14.29 -11.37
N SER A 368 28.10 14.63 -10.45
CA SER A 368 29.50 14.90 -10.78
C SER A 368 30.20 13.63 -11.26
N ALA A 369 30.00 12.48 -10.59
CA ALA A 369 30.59 11.22 -11.02
C ALA A 369 30.12 10.77 -12.42
N TRP A 370 28.84 10.97 -12.75
CA TRP A 370 28.35 10.72 -14.12
C TRP A 370 29.04 11.62 -15.14
N THR A 371 29.16 12.91 -14.82
CA THR A 371 29.75 13.92 -15.71
C THR A 371 31.23 13.66 -15.95
N GLU A 372 31.97 13.23 -14.92
CA GLU A 372 33.40 12.95 -14.98
C GLU A 372 33.72 11.64 -15.73
N GLU A 373 32.96 10.58 -15.45
CA GLU A 373 33.20 9.27 -16.09
C GLU A 373 32.67 9.20 -17.53
N ASP A 374 31.76 10.10 -17.90
CA ASP A 374 31.08 10.19 -19.20
C ASP A 374 30.76 8.81 -19.80
N PRO A 375 29.89 8.01 -19.16
CA PRO A 375 29.67 6.62 -19.57
C PRO A 375 29.14 6.46 -21.00
N MET A 376 28.60 7.54 -21.57
CA MET A 376 28.06 7.59 -22.92
C MET A 376 29.01 8.25 -23.95
N GLY A 377 30.12 8.86 -23.51
CA GLY A 377 31.05 9.58 -24.39
C GLY A 377 30.44 10.84 -25.03
N THR A 378 29.45 11.47 -24.39
CA THR A 378 28.72 12.61 -24.96
C THR A 378 29.36 13.96 -24.60
N GLY A 379 30.21 14.00 -23.58
CA GLY A 379 30.76 15.21 -23.00
C GLY A 379 29.73 16.14 -22.35
N LYS A 380 28.48 15.69 -22.14
CA LYS A 380 27.41 16.50 -21.54
C LYS A 380 27.38 16.33 -20.02
N PRO A 381 27.21 17.43 -19.26
CA PRO A 381 26.90 17.35 -17.83
C PRO A 381 25.62 16.55 -17.57
N PHE A 382 25.54 15.89 -16.42
CA PHE A 382 24.40 15.05 -16.04
C PHE A 382 23.04 15.74 -16.27
N ARG A 383 22.85 16.95 -15.73
CA ARG A 383 21.56 17.66 -15.85
C ARG A 383 21.21 18.02 -17.29
N GLU A 384 22.19 18.30 -18.13
CA GLU A 384 21.97 18.57 -19.55
C GLU A 384 21.62 17.29 -20.30
N GLN A 385 22.38 16.21 -20.07
CA GLN A 385 22.13 14.89 -20.66
C GLN A 385 20.70 14.42 -20.35
N PHE A 386 20.27 14.60 -19.10
CA PHE A 386 19.05 14.00 -18.60
C PHE A 386 17.82 14.92 -18.54
N LEU A 387 17.93 16.17 -19.02
CA LEU A 387 16.90 17.22 -18.88
C LEU A 387 15.53 16.82 -19.43
N ASN A 388 15.46 15.96 -20.43
CA ASN A 388 14.20 15.54 -21.04
C ASN A 388 14.06 14.02 -21.18
N THR A 389 15.02 13.23 -20.66
CA THR A 389 15.03 11.77 -20.82
C THR A 389 13.76 11.13 -20.28
N TYR A 390 13.29 11.58 -19.10
CA TYR A 390 12.07 11.04 -18.53
C TYR A 390 10.86 11.28 -19.42
N GLU A 391 10.62 12.53 -19.84
CA GLU A 391 9.46 12.83 -20.67
C GLU A 391 9.54 12.20 -22.07
N ARG A 392 10.74 12.05 -22.63
CA ARG A 392 10.96 11.34 -23.90
C ARG A 392 10.63 9.86 -23.84
N ILE A 393 10.64 9.24 -22.66
CA ILE A 393 10.18 7.85 -22.45
C ILE A 393 8.70 7.84 -22.05
N HIS A 394 8.38 8.60 -21.00
CA HIS A 394 7.07 8.65 -20.35
C HIS A 394 5.97 9.18 -21.27
N GLY A 395 6.23 10.29 -21.96
CA GLY A 395 5.27 10.96 -22.80
C GLY A 395 4.74 10.02 -23.90
N PRO A 396 5.60 9.50 -24.79
CA PRO A 396 5.17 8.61 -25.87
C PRO A 396 4.49 7.34 -25.35
N ALA A 397 5.00 6.73 -24.27
CA ALA A 397 4.38 5.53 -23.67
C ALA A 397 2.95 5.80 -23.17
N THR A 398 2.74 6.93 -22.50
CA THR A 398 1.41 7.32 -22.01
C THR A 398 0.50 7.77 -23.16
N LEU A 399 1.01 8.51 -24.14
CA LEU A 399 0.23 8.96 -25.30
C LEU A 399 -0.27 7.78 -26.13
N GLU A 400 0.55 6.76 -26.38
CA GLU A 400 0.15 5.56 -27.13
C GLU A 400 -1.07 4.91 -26.47
N TYR A 401 -0.96 4.58 -25.19
CA TYR A 401 -2.05 3.96 -24.44
C TYR A 401 -3.29 4.88 -24.34
N GLN A 402 -3.08 6.15 -23.99
CA GLN A 402 -4.18 7.07 -23.70
C GLN A 402 -4.95 7.49 -24.97
N SER A 403 -4.25 7.68 -26.09
CA SER A 403 -4.88 8.02 -27.37
C SER A 403 -5.69 6.86 -27.94
N ALA A 404 -5.25 5.61 -27.72
CA ALA A 404 -5.97 4.42 -28.17
C ALA A 404 -7.36 4.31 -27.53
N TRP A 405 -7.45 4.36 -26.20
CA TRP A 405 -8.76 4.27 -25.53
C TRP A 405 -9.59 5.55 -25.74
N ALA A 406 -8.96 6.73 -25.90
CA ALA A 406 -9.70 7.95 -26.19
C ALA A 406 -10.39 7.89 -27.57
N LYS A 407 -9.72 7.29 -28.56
CA LYS A 407 -10.33 7.00 -29.88
C LYS A 407 -11.46 5.98 -29.76
N GLU A 408 -11.27 4.92 -28.98
CA GLU A 408 -12.30 3.92 -28.72
C GLU A 408 -13.55 4.56 -28.08
N TYR A 409 -13.36 5.40 -27.07
CA TYR A 409 -14.43 6.17 -26.42
C TYR A 409 -15.18 7.05 -27.42
N ALA A 410 -14.45 7.78 -28.27
CA ALA A 410 -15.05 8.63 -29.30
C ALA A 410 -15.88 7.84 -30.30
N ASN A 411 -15.39 6.66 -30.72
CA ASN A 411 -16.13 5.77 -31.61
C ASN A 411 -17.40 5.22 -30.95
N LYS A 412 -17.35 4.84 -29.66
CA LYS A 412 -18.49 4.26 -28.92
C LYS A 412 -19.56 5.31 -28.59
N PHE A 413 -19.17 6.53 -28.22
CA PHE A 413 -20.07 7.54 -27.67
C PHE A 413 -20.26 8.79 -28.54
N GLY A 414 -19.63 8.87 -29.72
CA GLY A 414 -19.75 10.00 -30.64
C GLY A 414 -19.15 11.31 -30.14
N LYS A 415 -18.31 11.27 -29.10
CA LYS A 415 -17.65 12.45 -28.50
C LYS A 415 -16.33 12.08 -27.82
N ALA A 416 -15.39 13.01 -27.73
CA ALA A 416 -14.14 12.80 -27.00
C ALA A 416 -14.37 12.54 -25.50
N PRO A 417 -13.54 11.71 -24.84
CA PRO A 417 -13.60 11.54 -23.40
C PRO A 417 -13.09 12.79 -22.67
N TYR A 418 -13.39 12.88 -21.37
CA TYR A 418 -12.70 13.80 -20.50
C TYR A 418 -11.28 13.29 -20.21
N LEU A 419 -10.30 14.19 -20.33
CA LEU A 419 -8.91 13.95 -19.94
C LEU A 419 -8.54 14.94 -18.83
N PRO A 420 -7.92 14.46 -17.73
CA PRO A 420 -7.43 15.32 -16.66
C PRO A 420 -6.49 16.42 -17.14
N PRO A 421 -6.39 17.56 -16.43
CA PRO A 421 -5.53 18.67 -16.81
C PRO A 421 -4.07 18.27 -17.03
N SER A 422 -3.52 17.41 -16.17
CA SER A 422 -2.13 16.89 -16.26
C SER A 422 -1.86 16.18 -17.59
N ILE A 423 -2.81 15.39 -18.08
CA ILE A 423 -2.74 14.68 -19.37
C ILE A 423 -2.95 15.66 -20.52
N LYS A 424 -4.02 16.48 -20.45
CA LYS A 424 -4.42 17.40 -21.51
C LYS A 424 -3.34 18.43 -21.83
N ASN A 425 -2.70 19.00 -20.81
CA ASN A 425 -1.69 20.04 -20.97
C ASN A 425 -0.36 19.51 -21.50
N ARG A 426 -0.08 18.21 -21.28
CA ARG A 426 1.17 17.57 -21.68
C ARG A 426 1.16 17.04 -23.12
N TRP A 427 0.00 16.57 -23.60
CA TRP A 427 -0.14 15.99 -24.94
C TRP A 427 0.44 16.84 -26.09
N PRO A 428 0.27 18.18 -26.13
CA PRO A 428 0.86 19.01 -27.19
C PRO A 428 2.38 18.86 -27.30
N TYR A 429 3.10 18.88 -26.18
CA TYR A 429 4.56 18.68 -26.17
C TYR A 429 4.93 17.26 -26.56
N VAL A 430 4.27 16.26 -25.97
CA VAL A 430 4.59 14.85 -26.22
C VAL A 430 4.46 14.47 -27.69
N LYS A 431 3.49 15.05 -28.41
CA LYS A 431 3.32 14.84 -29.85
C LYS A 431 4.47 15.37 -30.71
N THR A 432 5.34 16.23 -30.15
CA THR A 432 6.53 16.74 -30.84
C THR A 432 7.75 15.82 -30.70
N ILE A 433 7.69 14.83 -29.80
CA ILE A 433 8.80 13.92 -29.52
C ILE A 433 8.92 12.88 -30.65
N THR A 434 10.09 12.80 -31.27
CA THR A 434 10.34 11.88 -32.41
C THR A 434 10.79 10.50 -31.94
N SER A 435 10.62 9.48 -32.78
CA SER A 435 11.09 8.11 -32.49
C SER A 435 12.60 8.04 -32.21
N GLU A 436 13.40 8.91 -32.84
CA GLU A 436 14.84 9.01 -32.60
C GLU A 436 15.13 9.55 -31.19
N GLN A 437 14.39 10.56 -30.74
CA GLN A 437 14.51 11.10 -29.38
C GLN A 437 14.07 10.07 -28.32
N VAL A 438 13.06 9.26 -28.63
CA VAL A 438 12.66 8.13 -27.79
C VAL A 438 13.79 7.11 -27.70
N ALA A 439 14.37 6.71 -28.84
CA ALA A 439 15.47 5.76 -28.88
C ALA A 439 16.73 6.27 -28.16
N GLU A 440 17.05 7.56 -28.28
CA GLU A 440 18.11 8.23 -27.52
C GLU A 440 17.83 8.14 -26.02
N ALA A 441 16.62 8.50 -25.58
CA ALA A 441 16.26 8.46 -24.17
C ALA A 441 16.31 7.05 -23.57
N TYR A 442 15.96 6.01 -24.35
CA TYR A 442 16.17 4.63 -23.92
C TYR A 442 17.64 4.29 -23.71
N LYS A 443 18.54 4.72 -24.62
CA LYS A 443 19.99 4.53 -24.46
C LYS A 443 20.51 5.25 -23.22
N GLU A 444 20.05 6.47 -22.97
CA GLU A 444 20.40 7.24 -21.76
C GLU A 444 19.96 6.50 -20.48
N ALA A 445 18.72 6.00 -20.44
CA ALA A 445 18.20 5.27 -19.29
C ALA A 445 18.92 3.92 -19.07
N ASP A 446 19.25 3.20 -20.14
CA ASP A 446 20.05 1.97 -20.07
C ASP A 446 21.47 2.24 -19.57
N ALA A 447 22.15 3.25 -20.12
CA ALA A 447 23.48 3.66 -19.69
C ALA A 447 23.50 4.08 -18.22
N TYR A 448 22.51 4.87 -17.77
CA TYR A 448 22.38 5.26 -16.36
C TYR A 448 22.21 4.04 -15.46
N LYS A 449 21.28 3.13 -15.81
CA LYS A 449 21.02 1.93 -15.02
C LYS A 449 22.29 1.09 -14.87
N ASP A 450 22.95 0.79 -15.98
CA ASP A 450 24.11 -0.11 -15.98
C ASP A 450 25.30 0.52 -15.25
N TRP A 451 25.54 1.81 -15.48
CA TRP A 451 26.57 2.57 -14.75
C TRP A 451 26.30 2.63 -13.25
N PHE A 452 25.08 3.03 -12.86
CA PHE A 452 24.73 3.24 -11.45
C PHE A 452 24.78 1.93 -10.65
N GLN A 453 24.26 0.85 -11.23
CA GLN A 453 24.36 -0.48 -10.60
C GLN A 453 25.80 -0.93 -10.47
N LYS A 454 26.61 -0.81 -11.52
CA LYS A 454 28.02 -1.23 -11.50
C LYS A 454 28.86 -0.41 -10.52
N ARG A 455 28.60 0.90 -10.43
CA ARG A 455 29.41 1.83 -9.64
C ARG A 455 29.03 1.85 -8.16
N TYR A 456 27.73 1.78 -7.84
CA TYR A 456 27.24 2.05 -6.49
C TYR A 456 26.52 0.88 -5.84
N LEU A 457 25.60 0.22 -6.54
CA LEU A 457 24.68 -0.76 -5.95
C LEU A 457 24.56 -2.03 -6.78
N PHE A 458 25.52 -2.93 -6.61
CA PHE A 458 25.52 -4.26 -7.21
C PHE A 458 25.43 -5.35 -6.15
N ALA A 459 24.87 -6.49 -6.53
CA ALA A 459 24.69 -7.62 -5.64
C ALA A 459 26.01 -8.39 -5.44
N ASP A 460 26.18 -8.95 -4.24
CA ASP A 460 27.19 -9.94 -3.95
C ASP A 460 26.55 -11.16 -3.24
N ASN A 461 27.29 -12.25 -3.14
CA ASN A 461 26.79 -13.49 -2.52
C ASN A 461 26.76 -13.45 -0.98
N GLU A 462 27.40 -12.47 -0.33
CA GLU A 462 27.52 -12.38 1.14
C GLU A 462 26.38 -11.53 1.74
N THR A 463 25.97 -10.46 1.08
CA THR A 463 25.09 -9.41 1.62
C THR A 463 23.89 -9.13 0.71
N SER A 464 23.85 -9.71 -0.49
CA SER A 464 22.89 -9.38 -1.56
C SER A 464 22.96 -7.94 -2.10
N SER A 465 23.79 -7.06 -1.51
CA SER A 465 24.03 -5.68 -1.95
C SER A 465 25.32 -5.17 -1.33
N THR A 466 26.35 -4.85 -2.11
CA THR A 466 27.66 -4.43 -1.56
C THR A 466 27.59 -3.19 -0.67
N ALA A 467 26.65 -2.30 -0.95
CA ALA A 467 26.34 -1.12 -0.16
C ALA A 467 24.82 -0.96 0.02
N ILE A 468 24.42 -0.08 0.94
CA ILE A 468 23.11 0.57 0.89
C ILE A 468 23.30 2.05 0.57
N MET A 469 22.32 2.64 -0.11
CA MET A 469 22.25 4.09 -0.28
C MET A 469 21.10 4.67 0.52
N VAL A 470 21.35 5.75 1.26
CA VAL A 470 20.33 6.43 2.04
C VAL A 470 19.58 7.41 1.14
N GLY A 471 18.27 7.26 1.07
CA GLY A 471 17.37 8.19 0.38
C GLY A 471 16.55 9.02 1.37
N ARG A 472 16.03 10.15 0.88
CA ARG A 472 15.16 11.05 1.66
C ARG A 472 13.80 11.15 1.01
N TRP A 473 12.76 11.04 1.82
CA TRP A 473 11.37 11.19 1.33
C TRP A 473 10.52 12.19 2.10
N THR A 474 11.02 12.77 3.21
CA THR A 474 10.32 13.88 3.88
C THR A 474 10.22 15.05 2.92
N TRP A 475 9.07 15.27 2.29
CA TRP A 475 8.94 16.15 1.14
C TRP A 475 8.81 17.62 1.56
N ARG A 476 7.58 18.06 1.78
CA ARG A 476 7.20 19.42 2.18
C ARG A 476 5.95 19.32 3.02
N LEU A 477 5.88 20.13 4.08
CA LEU A 477 4.64 20.38 4.80
C LEU A 477 3.71 21.18 3.88
N GLU A 478 2.61 20.57 3.46
CA GLU A 478 1.66 21.19 2.55
C GLU A 478 0.26 20.69 2.80
N HIS A 479 -0.67 21.63 2.78
CA HIS A 479 -2.09 21.40 2.98
C HIS A 479 -2.81 21.29 1.65
N ARG A 480 -3.91 20.55 1.66
CA ARG A 480 -4.71 20.22 0.49
C ARG A 480 -5.40 21.42 -0.14
N ASP A 481 -5.58 22.51 0.60
CA ASP A 481 -6.20 23.75 0.14
C ASP A 481 -5.20 24.72 -0.52
N VAL A 482 -3.92 24.37 -0.58
CA VAL A 482 -2.91 25.10 -1.34
C VAL A 482 -3.18 24.91 -2.84
N LEU A 483 -3.73 25.95 -3.46
CA LEU A 483 -3.94 26.00 -4.90
C LEU A 483 -2.60 26.14 -5.61
N ARG A 484 -2.24 25.14 -6.41
CA ARG A 484 -1.10 25.23 -7.32
C ARG A 484 -1.56 25.62 -8.71
N GLU A 485 -0.79 26.51 -9.34
CA GLU A 485 -0.85 26.62 -10.80
C GLU A 485 -0.50 25.25 -11.40
N ASN A 486 -1.14 24.87 -12.52
CA ASN A 486 -0.87 23.60 -13.19
C ASN A 486 0.00 23.83 -14.43
N PRO A 487 1.34 23.95 -14.31
CA PRO A 487 2.22 24.11 -15.45
C PRO A 487 2.66 22.76 -16.04
N ASN A 488 1.93 21.65 -15.81
CA ASN A 488 2.33 20.32 -16.29
C ASN A 488 2.20 20.22 -17.82
N THR A 489 3.19 20.79 -18.51
CA THR A 489 3.31 20.83 -19.97
C THR A 489 4.21 19.71 -20.48
N GLY A 490 4.87 18.96 -19.59
CA GLY A 490 5.89 17.96 -19.92
C GLY A 490 7.25 18.54 -20.34
N LYS A 491 7.33 19.83 -20.65
CA LYS A 491 8.57 20.47 -21.07
C LYS A 491 9.53 20.65 -19.89
N ASP A 492 10.83 20.44 -20.13
CA ASP A 492 11.93 20.62 -19.17
C ASP A 492 11.79 19.73 -17.92
N TYR A 493 11.13 18.58 -18.07
CA TYR A 493 10.92 17.61 -17.01
C TYR A 493 11.86 16.42 -17.18
N GLY A 494 13.02 16.55 -16.55
CA GLY A 494 14.14 15.62 -16.65
C GLY A 494 14.19 14.59 -15.53
N PHE A 495 15.19 13.74 -15.63
CA PHE A 495 15.53 12.81 -14.57
C PHE A 495 16.27 13.54 -13.44
N SER A 496 15.72 13.50 -12.22
CA SER A 496 16.45 13.88 -11.02
C SER A 496 17.09 12.64 -10.38
N VAL A 497 18.28 12.81 -9.83
CA VAL A 497 19.01 11.73 -9.14
C VAL A 497 18.21 11.10 -7.99
N GLU A 498 17.28 11.83 -7.37
CA GLU A 498 16.37 11.32 -6.33
C GLU A 498 15.46 10.19 -6.82
N PHE A 499 15.10 10.17 -8.11
CA PHE A 499 14.37 9.06 -8.73
C PHE A 499 15.28 8.02 -9.39
N GLY A 500 16.60 8.11 -9.15
CA GLY A 500 17.60 7.19 -9.66
C GLY A 500 17.31 5.71 -9.42
N PRO A 501 16.82 5.31 -8.24
CA PRO A 501 16.42 3.93 -8.00
C PRO A 501 15.34 3.42 -8.97
N SER A 502 14.41 4.29 -9.40
CA SER A 502 13.39 3.91 -10.40
C SER A 502 13.99 3.57 -11.74
N TYR A 503 14.89 4.42 -12.22
CA TYR A 503 15.60 4.22 -13.49
C TYR A 503 16.52 3.02 -13.46
N ALA A 504 17.21 2.85 -12.33
CA ALA A 504 18.10 1.73 -12.10
C ALA A 504 17.34 0.42 -11.79
N GLY A 505 16.01 0.44 -11.66
CA GLY A 505 15.20 -0.75 -11.37
C GLY A 505 15.51 -1.38 -10.00
N LEU A 506 15.94 -0.55 -9.04
CA LEU A 506 16.39 -0.96 -7.71
C LEU A 506 15.23 -0.99 -6.70
N PRO A 507 15.31 -1.88 -5.70
CA PRO A 507 14.38 -1.87 -4.58
C PRO A 507 14.69 -0.71 -3.64
N GLU A 508 13.64 -0.12 -3.09
CA GLU A 508 13.76 0.96 -2.11
C GLU A 508 12.65 0.87 -1.08
N LEU A 509 13.04 0.90 0.20
CA LEU A 509 12.15 0.85 1.34
C LEU A 509 12.11 2.22 2.03
N VAL A 510 10.93 2.83 2.07
CA VAL A 510 10.61 4.05 2.81
C VAL A 510 9.95 3.70 4.13
N PHE A 511 10.29 4.43 5.18
CA PHE A 511 9.63 4.31 6.48
C PHE A 511 9.76 5.59 7.31
N CYS A 512 8.83 5.74 8.25
CA CYS A 512 8.75 6.86 9.17
C CYS A 512 9.80 6.70 10.28
N ILE A 513 10.59 7.73 10.55
CA ILE A 513 11.63 7.75 11.59
C ILE A 513 11.29 8.67 12.75
N GLY A 514 10.24 9.49 12.60
CA GLY A 514 9.71 10.34 13.65
C GLY A 514 8.62 11.28 13.12
N GLN A 515 8.30 12.32 13.88
CA GLN A 515 7.34 13.34 13.50
C GLN A 515 7.76 14.70 14.03
N LEU A 516 7.38 15.76 13.32
CA LEU A 516 7.63 17.15 13.69
C LEU A 516 6.34 17.84 14.09
N GLU A 517 6.39 18.62 15.16
CA GLU A 517 5.31 19.54 15.51
C GLU A 517 5.24 20.70 14.51
N TYR A 518 4.03 21.11 14.17
CA TYR A 518 3.75 22.36 13.47
C TYR A 518 2.44 22.95 13.97
N GLU A 519 2.31 24.27 13.90
CA GLU A 519 1.02 24.94 14.12
C GLU A 519 0.21 24.88 12.83
N SER A 520 -0.92 24.18 12.83
CA SER A 520 -1.75 24.06 11.62
C SER A 520 -2.41 25.40 11.30
N PRO A 521 -2.32 25.89 10.04
CA PRO A 521 -3.07 27.06 9.61
C PRO A 521 -4.58 26.81 9.51
N ILE A 522 -5.02 25.54 9.52
CA ILE A 522 -6.42 25.15 9.35
C ILE A 522 -7.11 25.04 10.71
N SER A 523 -6.59 24.21 11.60
CA SER A 523 -7.16 24.01 12.93
C SER A 523 -6.71 25.06 13.96
N GLN A 524 -5.63 25.79 13.68
CA GLN A 524 -4.98 26.70 14.63
C GLN A 524 -4.53 25.98 15.92
N THR A 525 -4.23 24.68 15.79
CA THR A 525 -3.71 23.83 16.86
C THR A 525 -2.38 23.23 16.45
N ARG A 526 -1.65 22.77 17.47
CA ARG A 526 -0.46 21.93 17.27
C ARG A 526 -0.85 20.61 16.66
N GLU A 527 -0.22 20.31 15.53
CA GLU A 527 -0.33 19.08 14.77
C GLU A 527 1.05 18.46 14.53
N TYR A 528 1.06 17.23 14.01
CA TYR A 528 2.29 16.50 13.73
C TYR A 528 2.39 16.11 12.26
N TYR A 529 3.58 16.31 11.70
CA TYR A 529 3.94 15.94 10.34
C TYR A 529 4.96 14.80 10.35
N PRO A 530 4.73 13.67 9.65
CA PRO A 530 5.68 12.57 9.61
C PRO A 530 7.03 12.94 8.98
N VAL A 531 8.11 12.39 9.53
CA VAL A 531 9.46 12.46 8.97
C VAL A 531 9.87 11.07 8.53
N SER A 532 10.19 10.91 7.25
CA SER A 532 10.53 9.63 6.64
C SER A 532 11.88 9.66 5.91
N MET A 533 12.56 8.51 5.95
CA MET A 533 13.79 8.20 5.24
C MET A 533 13.61 6.94 4.40
N SER A 534 14.59 6.62 3.56
CA SER A 534 14.65 5.34 2.87
C SER A 534 16.04 4.75 2.81
N ILE A 535 16.06 3.45 2.55
CA ILE A 535 17.26 2.70 2.18
C ILE A 535 17.04 2.04 0.82
N ILE A 536 18.06 2.12 -0.02
CA ILE A 536 18.09 1.57 -1.38
C ILE A 536 19.19 0.51 -1.41
N GLY A 537 18.89 -0.63 -2.02
CA GLY A 537 19.83 -1.72 -2.21
C GLY A 537 20.01 -2.07 -3.69
N ALA A 538 20.89 -3.02 -3.94
CA ALA A 538 21.09 -3.59 -5.26
C ALA A 538 19.84 -4.33 -5.74
N LYS A 539 19.73 -4.49 -7.07
CA LYS A 539 18.63 -5.25 -7.65
C LYS A 539 18.59 -6.67 -7.08
N GLY A 540 17.42 -7.06 -6.55
CA GLY A 540 17.18 -8.36 -5.92
C GLY A 540 17.42 -8.39 -4.40
N SER A 541 17.82 -7.28 -3.78
CA SER A 541 18.12 -7.23 -2.34
C SER A 541 16.91 -6.92 -1.46
N ASP A 542 15.68 -7.03 -1.96
CA ASP A 542 14.44 -6.62 -1.28
C ASP A 542 14.31 -7.23 0.12
N GLN A 543 14.53 -8.54 0.25
CA GLN A 543 14.46 -9.24 1.55
C GLN A 543 15.54 -8.76 2.52
N MET A 544 16.74 -8.49 2.01
CA MET A 544 17.82 -7.96 2.84
C MET A 544 17.45 -6.58 3.38
N LEU A 545 16.89 -5.68 2.55
CA LEU A 545 16.47 -4.35 3.00
C LEU A 545 15.40 -4.43 4.09
N LEU A 546 14.40 -5.31 3.92
CA LEU A 546 13.34 -5.52 4.90
C LEU A 546 13.87 -6.08 6.23
N LYS A 547 14.84 -6.99 6.16
CA LYS A 547 15.51 -7.53 7.34
C LYS A 547 16.39 -6.48 8.03
N LEU A 548 17.19 -5.73 7.25
CA LEU A 548 18.05 -4.67 7.75
C LEU A 548 17.21 -3.62 8.47
N ALA A 549 16.10 -3.17 7.88
CA ALA A 549 15.23 -2.18 8.49
C ALA A 549 14.61 -2.67 9.80
N GLU A 550 14.20 -3.93 9.93
CA GLU A 550 13.68 -4.46 11.20
C GLU A 550 14.74 -4.39 12.31
N GLU A 551 15.93 -4.93 12.05
CA GLU A 551 17.01 -4.97 13.06
C GLU A 551 17.52 -3.57 13.39
N PHE A 552 17.64 -2.70 12.37
CA PHE A 552 18.09 -1.33 12.54
C PHE A 552 17.10 -0.46 13.29
N LEU A 553 15.79 -0.53 12.99
CA LEU A 553 14.78 0.26 13.69
C LEU A 553 14.74 -0.12 15.18
N ALA A 554 14.88 -1.40 15.50
CA ALA A 554 15.01 -1.88 16.87
C ALA A 554 16.26 -1.31 17.55
N PHE A 555 17.42 -1.31 16.87
CA PHE A 555 18.65 -0.72 17.37
C PHE A 555 18.52 0.80 17.61
N ALA A 556 17.91 1.51 16.66
CA ALA A 556 17.77 2.98 16.68
C ALA A 556 16.72 3.49 17.68
N GLY A 557 15.94 2.60 18.29
CA GLY A 557 14.83 2.94 19.18
C GLY A 557 13.62 3.52 18.44
N VAL A 558 13.49 3.27 17.13
CA VAL A 558 12.36 3.72 16.32
C VAL A 558 11.29 2.63 16.33
N PRO A 559 10.02 2.93 16.65
CA PRO A 559 8.98 1.91 16.68
C PRO A 559 8.81 1.19 15.33
N SER A 560 8.72 -0.14 15.39
CA SER A 560 8.59 -0.99 14.20
C SER A 560 7.19 -0.92 13.56
N LYS A 561 6.22 -0.36 14.28
CA LYS A 561 4.83 -0.13 13.86
C LYS A 561 4.46 1.34 14.10
N VAL A 562 3.80 1.95 13.11
CA VAL A 562 3.19 3.29 13.23
C VAL A 562 1.70 3.20 13.56
N LEU A 563 1.16 4.24 14.18
CA LEU A 563 -0.25 4.35 14.54
C LEU A 563 -1.13 4.69 13.33
N THR A 564 -2.41 4.38 13.43
CA THR A 564 -3.46 4.91 12.55
C THR A 564 -3.91 6.30 13.00
N GLY A 565 -4.52 7.07 12.11
CA GLY A 565 -5.15 8.35 12.44
C GLY A 565 -4.18 9.54 12.52
N ARG A 566 -4.43 10.44 13.46
CA ARG A 566 -3.82 11.78 13.56
C ARG A 566 -2.29 11.81 13.64
N THR A 567 -1.67 10.85 14.31
CA THR A 567 -0.20 10.83 14.53
C THR A 567 0.39 9.50 14.07
N ALA A 568 1.65 9.52 13.62
CA ALA A 568 2.37 8.29 13.26
C ALA A 568 2.94 7.61 14.51
N PHE A 569 3.28 8.39 15.53
CA PHE A 569 3.78 7.96 16.83
C PHE A 569 3.03 8.68 17.96
N PRO A 570 3.00 8.11 19.19
CA PRO A 570 2.38 8.78 20.33
C PRO A 570 2.89 10.22 20.49
N ALA A 571 1.97 11.18 20.57
CA ALA A 571 2.32 12.55 20.91
C ALA A 571 2.82 12.61 22.38
N PRO A 572 3.82 13.43 22.71
CA PRO A 572 4.12 13.78 24.09
C PRO A 572 2.84 14.22 24.80
N GLU A 573 2.60 13.73 26.03
CA GLU A 573 1.40 14.05 26.81
C GLU A 573 1.25 15.57 27.01
N HIS A 574 0.49 16.21 26.12
CA HIS A 574 -0.08 17.52 26.33
C HIS A 574 -1.59 17.40 26.19
N HIS A 575 -2.27 17.61 27.31
CA HIS A 575 -3.72 17.55 27.47
C HIS A 575 -4.45 18.29 26.35
N LEU A 576 -5.13 17.56 25.47
CA LEU A 576 -6.21 18.07 24.64
C LEU A 576 -7.38 17.07 24.62
N PRO A 577 -8.63 17.55 24.45
CA PRO A 577 -9.84 16.80 24.76
C PRO A 577 -10.03 15.57 23.85
N SER A 578 -10.59 14.52 24.42
CA SER A 578 -10.79 13.16 23.88
C SER A 578 -11.73 13.02 22.68
N ASP A 579 -12.16 14.12 22.04
CA ASP A 579 -13.43 14.11 21.31
C ASP A 579 -13.30 14.21 19.78
N TRP A 580 -12.22 13.64 19.21
CA TRP A 580 -12.07 13.48 17.75
C TRP A 580 -11.84 12.01 17.39
N HIS A 581 -12.87 11.19 17.64
CA HIS A 581 -13.04 9.88 17.02
C HIS A 581 -14.35 9.91 16.22
N LEU A 582 -14.25 10.19 14.92
CA LEU A 582 -15.32 9.94 13.95
C LEU A 582 -14.78 9.11 12.79
#